data_AF-A0A660TKD5-F1
#
_entry.id   AF-A0A660TKD5-F1
#
_cell.length_a   1.000
_cell.length_b   1.000
_cell.length_c   1.000
_cell.angle_alpha   90.00
_cell.angle_beta   90.00
_cell.angle_gamma   90.00
#
_symmetry.space_group_name_H-M   'P 1'
#
loop_
_entity.id
_entity.type
_entity.pdbx_description
1 polymer ?
#
loop_
_entity_poly.entity_id
_entity_poly.type
_entity_poly.pdbx_seq_one_letter_code
_entity_poly.pdbx_strand_id
1 'polypeptide(L)'
;MKNSIRGALKSLDRLGRLDHERLHALVQSLVKENEQLEIVLSSIPGGVLVTDSQHHIIMINKPARRFLPLSTVDPADNPAWEVIASADLSTFFRTALEEDRGAAMRDFPVSHRNRNRTLSCGVLPLVDRGSIVGNMFYIEDVTELREEEARLKRAEGLASLTTMAAGVAHEIKNPLASMSIHLQLMRRQMQGDCASAEDLTESLEIL
;
A
#
# COMPACT_ATOMS: atom_id res chain seq x y z
N MET A 1 -14.45 -13.72 -33.05
CA MET A 1 -15.43 -14.51 -32.25
C MET A 1 -16.08 -15.69 -32.98
N LYS A 2 -16.49 -15.59 -34.25
CA LYS A 2 -17.25 -16.67 -34.96
C LYS A 2 -16.51 -18.03 -35.09
N ASN A 3 -15.18 -18.08 -35.00
CA ASN A 3 -14.41 -19.33 -35.09
C ASN A 3 -14.21 -20.07 -33.75
N SER A 4 -14.16 -19.39 -32.60
CA SER A 4 -14.10 -20.07 -31.29
C SER A 4 -15.46 -20.64 -30.86
N ILE A 5 -16.55 -19.95 -31.18
CA ILE A 5 -17.92 -20.43 -30.91
C ILE A 5 -18.31 -21.58 -31.87
N ARG A 6 -17.85 -21.56 -33.14
CA ARG A 6 -18.02 -22.71 -34.05
C ARG A 6 -17.24 -23.96 -33.61
N GLY A 7 -16.06 -23.77 -33.03
CA GLY A 7 -15.28 -24.86 -32.44
C GLY A 7 -16.02 -25.50 -31.27
N ALA A 8 -16.49 -24.68 -30.32
CA ALA A 8 -17.29 -25.11 -29.18
C ALA A 8 -18.62 -25.78 -29.59
N LEU A 9 -19.33 -25.23 -30.58
CA LEU A 9 -20.58 -25.80 -31.12
C LEU A 9 -20.36 -27.12 -31.88
N LYS A 10 -19.24 -27.29 -32.60
CA LYS A 10 -18.87 -28.57 -33.23
C LYS A 10 -18.53 -29.66 -32.21
N SER A 11 -18.00 -29.29 -31.04
CA SER A 11 -17.84 -30.21 -29.90
C SER A 11 -19.15 -30.50 -29.18
N LEU A 12 -20.11 -29.55 -29.15
CA LEU A 12 -21.47 -29.77 -28.64
C LEU A 12 -22.25 -30.79 -29.49
N ASP A 13 -22.10 -30.76 -30.81
CA ASP A 13 -22.74 -31.73 -31.73
C ASP A 13 -22.19 -33.17 -31.57
N ARG A 14 -21.01 -33.31 -30.96
CA ARG A 14 -20.42 -34.60 -30.58
C ARG A 14 -20.89 -35.09 -29.20
N LEU A 15 -21.48 -34.24 -28.35
CA LEU A 15 -21.97 -34.63 -27.02
C LEU A 15 -23.15 -35.61 -27.11
N GLY A 16 -23.97 -35.52 -28.17
CA GLY A 16 -25.09 -36.45 -28.40
C GLY A 16 -24.68 -37.90 -28.68
N ARG A 17 -23.37 -38.19 -28.80
CA ARG A 17 -22.79 -39.52 -29.08
C ARG A 17 -21.73 -39.97 -28.08
N LEU A 18 -21.53 -39.26 -26.97
CA LEU A 18 -20.57 -39.65 -25.95
C LEU A 18 -21.19 -40.69 -24.99
N ASP A 19 -20.49 -41.80 -24.79
CA ASP A 19 -20.82 -42.73 -23.70
C ASP A 19 -20.76 -42.02 -22.35
N HIS A 20 -21.63 -42.42 -21.43
CA HIS A 20 -21.78 -41.84 -20.09
C HIS A 20 -20.43 -41.72 -19.35
N GLU A 21 -19.51 -42.67 -19.55
CA GLU A 21 -18.18 -42.67 -18.96
C GLU A 21 -17.28 -41.51 -19.44
N ARG A 22 -17.31 -41.17 -20.73
CA ARG A 22 -16.49 -40.08 -21.28
C ARG A 22 -17.02 -38.71 -20.88
N LEU A 23 -18.34 -38.58 -20.80
CA LEU A 23 -18.98 -37.35 -20.32
C LEU A 23 -18.68 -37.14 -18.83
N HIS A 24 -18.76 -38.20 -18.04
CA HIS A 24 -18.38 -38.16 -16.62
C HIS A 24 -16.90 -37.80 -16.43
N ALA A 25 -15.99 -38.41 -17.20
CA ALA A 25 -14.56 -38.10 -17.17
C ALA A 25 -14.26 -36.63 -17.56
N LEU A 26 -14.96 -36.09 -18.57
CA LEU A 26 -14.78 -34.71 -18.98
C LEU A 26 -15.27 -33.72 -17.91
N VAL A 27 -16.45 -33.96 -17.33
CA VAL A 27 -16.97 -33.15 -16.23
C VAL A 27 -16.03 -33.20 -15.03
N GLN A 28 -15.54 -34.38 -14.64
CA GLN A 28 -14.56 -34.52 -13.57
C GLN A 28 -13.27 -33.75 -13.85
N SER A 29 -12.78 -33.76 -15.09
CA SER A 29 -11.59 -32.99 -15.47
C SER A 29 -11.81 -31.49 -15.33
N LEU A 30 -12.96 -30.98 -15.79
CA LEU A 30 -13.31 -29.56 -15.68
C LEU A 30 -13.49 -29.12 -14.22
N VAL A 31 -14.13 -29.95 -13.40
CA VAL A 31 -14.25 -29.70 -11.95
C VAL A 31 -12.87 -29.63 -11.32
N LYS A 32 -11.99 -30.58 -11.62
CA LYS A 32 -10.63 -30.63 -11.09
C LYS A 32 -9.80 -29.41 -11.51
N GLU A 33 -9.95 -28.95 -12.76
CA GLU A 33 -9.24 -27.76 -13.26
C GLU A 33 -9.74 -26.49 -12.55
N ASN A 34 -11.05 -26.33 -12.34
CA ASN A 34 -11.62 -25.23 -11.56
C ASN A 34 -11.18 -25.27 -10.08
N GLU A 35 -11.14 -26.45 -9.46
CA GLU A 35 -10.64 -26.62 -8.09
C GLU A 35 -9.16 -26.20 -7.97
N GLN A 36 -8.33 -26.55 -8.95
CA GLN A 36 -6.94 -26.12 -8.99
C GLN A 36 -6.81 -24.60 -9.06
N LEU A 37 -7.62 -23.94 -9.90
CA LEU A 37 -7.63 -22.47 -9.99
C LEU A 37 -8.04 -21.82 -8.66
N GLU A 38 -9.09 -22.34 -8.00
CA GLU A 38 -9.53 -21.86 -6.68
C GLU A 38 -8.44 -22.00 -5.61
N ILE A 39 -7.71 -23.12 -5.60
CA ILE A 39 -6.60 -23.33 -4.67
C ILE A 39 -5.50 -22.31 -4.91
N VAL A 40 -5.10 -22.09 -6.17
CA VAL A 40 -4.06 -21.11 -6.52
C VAL A 40 -4.49 -19.71 -6.08
N LEU A 41 -5.70 -19.28 -6.45
CA LEU A 41 -6.22 -17.96 -6.11
C LEU A 41 -6.39 -17.73 -4.61
N SER A 42 -6.76 -18.77 -3.87
CA SER A 42 -6.87 -18.73 -2.42
C SER A 42 -5.52 -18.74 -1.70
N SER A 43 -4.45 -19.16 -2.38
CA SER A 43 -3.08 -19.16 -1.85
C SER A 43 -2.36 -17.83 -2.07
N ILE A 44 -2.86 -16.97 -2.96
CA ILE A 44 -2.35 -15.61 -3.14
C ILE A 44 -2.63 -14.82 -1.85
N PRO A 45 -1.62 -14.16 -1.23
CA PRO A 45 -1.83 -13.34 -0.03
C PRO A 45 -2.77 -12.15 -0.28
N GLY A 46 -2.65 -11.56 -1.47
CA GLY A 46 -3.50 -10.49 -1.95
C GLY A 46 -4.93 -10.92 -2.31
N GLY A 47 -5.85 -9.99 -2.17
CA GLY A 47 -7.19 -10.05 -2.70
C GLY A 47 -7.20 -9.90 -4.21
N VAL A 48 -7.93 -10.79 -4.88
CA VAL A 48 -8.21 -10.75 -6.31
C VAL A 48 -9.73 -10.72 -6.49
N LEU A 49 -10.21 -9.70 -7.19
CA LEU A 49 -11.59 -9.58 -7.64
C LEU A 49 -11.56 -9.40 -9.16
N VAL A 50 -12.40 -10.12 -9.89
CA VAL A 50 -12.47 -10.02 -11.35
C VAL A 50 -13.88 -9.68 -11.76
N THR A 51 -13.99 -8.76 -12.70
CA THR A 51 -15.25 -8.39 -13.33
C THR A 51 -15.27 -8.75 -14.82
N ASP A 52 -16.47 -8.91 -15.37
CA ASP A 52 -16.68 -8.95 -16.81
C ASP A 52 -16.58 -7.54 -17.45
N SER A 53 -16.83 -7.47 -18.76
CA SER A 53 -16.88 -6.23 -19.54
C SER A 53 -18.06 -5.30 -19.18
N GLN A 54 -19.03 -5.78 -18.41
CA GLN A 54 -20.14 -4.99 -17.88
C GLN A 54 -19.91 -4.58 -16.41
N HIS A 55 -18.72 -4.88 -15.86
CA HIS A 55 -18.29 -4.59 -14.50
C HIS A 55 -18.99 -5.41 -13.40
N HIS A 56 -19.66 -6.51 -13.74
CA HIS A 56 -20.22 -7.45 -12.76
C HIS A 56 -19.14 -8.38 -12.23
N ILE A 57 -19.21 -8.72 -10.94
CA ILE A 57 -18.20 -9.57 -10.30
C ILE A 57 -18.39 -11.02 -10.75
N ILE A 58 -17.44 -11.54 -11.51
CA ILE A 58 -17.43 -12.95 -11.92
C ILE A 58 -16.63 -13.84 -10.95
N MET A 59 -15.68 -13.26 -10.22
CA MET A 59 -14.82 -14.00 -9.32
C MET A 59 -14.30 -13.11 -8.21
N ILE A 60 -14.19 -13.66 -7.01
CA ILE A 60 -13.57 -12.99 -5.87
C ILE A 60 -12.95 -14.02 -4.93
N ASN A 61 -11.63 -13.91 -4.75
CA ASN A 61 -10.88 -14.85 -3.91
C ASN A 61 -11.14 -14.61 -2.41
N LYS A 62 -10.70 -15.57 -1.59
CA LYS A 62 -10.91 -15.56 -0.14
C LYS A 62 -10.28 -14.33 0.57
N PRO A 63 -9.02 -13.93 0.28
CA PRO A 63 -8.47 -12.69 0.81
C PRO A 63 -9.28 -11.43 0.46
N ALA A 64 -9.72 -11.27 -0.81
CA ALA A 64 -10.52 -10.12 -1.22
C ALA A 64 -11.83 -10.01 -0.42
N ARG A 65 -12.53 -11.14 -0.21
CA ARG A 65 -13.73 -11.20 0.65
C ARG A 65 -13.47 -10.83 2.11
N ARG A 66 -12.24 -10.99 2.60
CA ARG A 66 -11.85 -10.64 3.98
C ARG A 66 -11.48 -9.16 4.10
N PHE A 67 -10.79 -8.62 3.11
CA PHE A 67 -10.28 -7.25 3.11
C PHE A 67 -11.39 -6.25 2.77
N LEU A 68 -12.15 -6.53 1.70
CA LEU A 68 -13.15 -5.60 1.19
C LEU A 68 -14.41 -5.59 2.08
N PRO A 69 -14.95 -4.39 2.39
CA PRO A 69 -16.26 -4.25 2.98
C PRO A 69 -17.32 -4.48 1.89
N LEU A 70 -17.79 -5.72 1.78
CA LEU A 70 -18.83 -6.09 0.84
C LEU A 70 -20.21 -5.79 1.42
N SER A 71 -21.10 -5.20 0.62
CA SER A 71 -22.52 -5.01 0.94
C SER A 71 -23.28 -6.33 0.81
N THR A 72 -24.53 -6.35 1.28
CA THR A 72 -25.43 -7.53 1.17
C THR A 72 -26.12 -7.63 -0.19
N VAL A 73 -25.73 -6.77 -1.14
CA VAL A 73 -26.33 -6.70 -2.47
C VAL A 73 -25.80 -7.85 -3.32
N ASP A 74 -26.64 -8.39 -4.22
CA ASP A 74 -26.22 -9.51 -5.08
C ASP A 74 -25.12 -9.06 -6.05
N PRO A 75 -23.90 -9.65 -5.98
CA PRO A 75 -22.79 -9.29 -6.87
C PRO A 75 -23.03 -9.67 -8.33
N ALA A 76 -24.03 -10.50 -8.65
CA ALA A 76 -24.38 -10.85 -10.02
C ALA A 76 -25.18 -9.76 -10.74
N ASP A 77 -26.01 -9.02 -10.00
CA ASP A 77 -26.94 -8.02 -10.56
C ASP A 77 -26.43 -6.58 -10.43
N ASN A 78 -25.31 -6.37 -9.72
CA ASN A 78 -24.82 -5.04 -9.39
C ASN A 78 -23.33 -4.90 -9.74
N PRO A 79 -22.91 -3.73 -10.24
CA PRO A 79 -21.53 -3.50 -10.61
C PRO A 79 -20.62 -3.53 -9.38
N ALA A 80 -19.35 -3.86 -9.58
CA ALA A 80 -18.40 -4.08 -8.49
C ALA A 80 -18.28 -2.91 -7.49
N TRP A 81 -18.46 -1.66 -7.92
CA TRP A 81 -18.40 -0.49 -7.04
C TRP A 81 -19.64 -0.36 -6.13
N GLU A 82 -20.80 -0.89 -6.49
CA GLU A 82 -22.01 -0.88 -5.64
C GLU A 82 -21.99 -2.00 -4.58
N VAL A 83 -21.27 -3.07 -4.90
CA VAL A 83 -21.03 -4.17 -3.96
C VAL A 83 -20.03 -3.74 -2.86
N ILE A 84 -19.24 -2.70 -3.09
CA ILE A 84 -18.24 -2.22 -2.13
C ILE A 84 -18.81 -1.08 -1.30
N ALA A 85 -18.94 -1.30 0.01
CA ALA A 85 -19.54 -0.33 0.93
C ALA A 85 -18.64 0.88 1.25
N SER A 86 -17.36 0.86 0.86
CA SER A 86 -16.44 2.00 1.04
C SER A 86 -16.59 2.98 -0.12
N ALA A 87 -16.97 4.23 0.19
CA ALA A 87 -17.15 5.28 -0.79
C ALA A 87 -15.86 5.60 -1.59
N ASP A 88 -14.72 5.63 -0.92
CA ASP A 88 -13.42 5.93 -1.54
C ASP A 88 -13.02 4.84 -2.54
N LEU A 89 -13.16 3.57 -2.14
CA LEU A 89 -12.88 2.43 -3.02
C LEU A 89 -13.86 2.35 -4.18
N SER A 90 -15.15 2.54 -3.92
CA SER A 90 -16.19 2.56 -4.96
C SER A 90 -15.90 3.62 -6.01
N THR A 91 -15.54 4.83 -5.59
CA THR A 91 -15.19 5.93 -6.50
C THR A 91 -13.94 5.60 -7.30
N PHE A 92 -12.89 5.09 -6.65
CA PHE A 92 -11.66 4.69 -7.33
C PHE A 92 -11.90 3.61 -8.38
N PHE A 93 -12.68 2.57 -8.05
CA PHE A 93 -12.99 1.50 -8.99
C PHE A 93 -13.84 1.98 -10.16
N ARG A 94 -14.84 2.83 -9.90
CA ARG A 94 -15.62 3.45 -10.98
C ARG A 94 -14.74 4.22 -11.95
N THR A 95 -13.89 5.13 -11.46
CA THR A 95 -13.01 5.93 -12.32
C THR A 95 -12.02 5.05 -13.10
N ALA A 96 -11.44 4.03 -12.45
CA ALA A 96 -10.51 3.11 -13.11
C ALA A 96 -11.16 2.30 -14.24
N LEU A 97 -12.44 1.95 -14.08
CA LEU A 97 -13.22 1.21 -15.07
C LEU A 97 -13.70 2.10 -16.22
N GLU A 98 -14.09 3.35 -15.95
CA GLU A 98 -14.51 4.31 -16.98
C GLU A 98 -13.37 4.71 -17.93
N GLU A 99 -12.12 4.68 -17.44
CA GLU A 99 -10.94 5.05 -18.23
C GLU A 99 -10.39 3.89 -19.09
N ASP A 100 -10.83 2.65 -18.88
CA ASP A 100 -10.41 1.41 -19.59
C ASP A 100 -8.88 1.21 -19.70
N ARG A 101 -8.09 1.95 -18.90
CA ARG A 101 -6.62 1.93 -18.89
C ARG A 101 -6.04 1.25 -17.67
N GLY A 102 -6.91 0.78 -16.77
CA GLY A 102 -6.51 0.35 -15.44
C GLY A 102 -6.09 1.52 -14.56
N ALA A 103 -5.79 1.22 -13.30
CA ALA A 103 -5.33 2.19 -12.33
C ALA A 103 -4.16 1.61 -11.54
N ALA A 104 -3.11 2.42 -11.39
CA ALA A 104 -1.96 2.07 -10.55
C ALA A 104 -2.40 1.83 -9.10
N MET A 105 -1.59 1.06 -8.36
CA MET A 105 -1.86 0.79 -6.95
C MET A 105 -1.90 2.09 -6.15
N ARG A 106 -2.98 2.26 -5.38
CA ARG A 106 -3.18 3.37 -4.46
C ARG A 106 -3.66 2.87 -3.12
N ASP A 107 -3.25 3.57 -2.07
CA ASP A 107 -3.56 3.19 -0.71
C ASP A 107 -4.82 3.88 -0.22
N PHE A 108 -5.70 3.10 0.37
CA PHE A 108 -6.98 3.54 0.91
C PHE A 108 -7.10 3.09 2.36
N PRO A 109 -7.36 4.03 3.30
CA PRO A 109 -7.75 3.65 4.65
C PRO A 109 -9.16 3.09 4.62
N VAL A 110 -9.33 1.86 5.11
CA VAL A 110 -10.61 1.16 5.13
C VAL A 110 -10.88 0.66 6.53
N SER A 111 -12.08 0.97 7.04
CA SER A 111 -12.58 0.38 8.28
C SER A 111 -13.53 -0.76 7.95
N HIS A 112 -13.15 -1.99 8.28
CA HIS A 112 -13.97 -3.18 8.03
C HIS A 112 -13.90 -4.14 9.21
N ARG A 113 -15.06 -4.64 9.66
CA ARG A 113 -15.22 -5.54 10.83
C ARG A 113 -14.50 -5.03 12.09
N ASN A 114 -14.68 -3.73 12.38
CA ASN A 114 -14.07 -3.05 13.53
C ASN A 114 -12.52 -3.09 13.54
N ARG A 115 -11.90 -3.22 12.36
CA ARG A 115 -10.45 -3.06 12.17
C ARG A 115 -10.20 -2.00 11.13
N ASN A 116 -9.28 -1.08 11.45
CA ASN A 116 -8.75 -0.15 10.47
C ASN A 116 -7.59 -0.82 9.74
N ARG A 117 -7.66 -0.83 8.42
CA ARG A 117 -6.63 -1.36 7.54
C ARG A 117 -6.26 -0.32 6.50
N THR A 118 -5.04 -0.40 5.99
CA THR A 118 -4.63 0.32 4.78
C THR A 118 -4.56 -0.70 3.66
N LEU A 119 -5.48 -0.58 2.70
CA LEU A 119 -5.52 -1.44 1.54
C LEU A 119 -4.89 -0.73 0.35
N SER A 120 -3.90 -1.36 -0.28
CA SER A 120 -3.35 -0.92 -1.55
C SER A 120 -4.11 -1.61 -2.68
N CYS A 121 -4.82 -0.84 -3.50
CA CYS A 121 -5.71 -1.35 -4.53
C CYS A 121 -5.26 -0.88 -5.91
N GLY A 122 -5.20 -1.79 -6.87
CA GLY A 122 -4.94 -1.52 -8.28
C GLY A 122 -5.95 -2.20 -9.19
N VAL A 123 -6.10 -1.67 -10.41
CA VAL A 123 -7.02 -2.20 -11.42
C VAL A 123 -6.24 -2.47 -12.69
N LEU A 124 -6.39 -3.65 -13.26
CA LEU A 124 -5.74 -4.07 -14.49
C LEU A 124 -6.79 -4.57 -15.47
N PRO A 125 -6.84 -4.03 -16.71
CA PRO A 125 -7.76 -4.55 -17.71
C PRO A 125 -7.33 -5.96 -18.14
N LEU A 126 -8.30 -6.87 -18.24
CA LEU A 126 -8.09 -8.20 -18.79
C LEU A 126 -8.26 -8.13 -20.31
N VAL A 127 -7.18 -8.36 -21.04
CA VAL A 127 -7.17 -8.30 -22.50
C VAL A 127 -7.10 -9.71 -23.07
N ASP A 128 -8.11 -10.11 -23.85
CA ASP A 128 -8.07 -11.30 -24.70
C ASP A 128 -8.12 -10.89 -26.17
N ARG A 129 -7.16 -11.37 -26.96
CA ARG A 129 -7.06 -11.12 -28.42
C ARG A 129 -7.20 -9.63 -28.81
N GLY A 130 -6.67 -8.73 -27.99
CA GLY A 130 -6.68 -7.28 -28.24
C GLY A 130 -8.00 -6.58 -27.89
N SER A 131 -8.93 -7.25 -27.20
CA SER A 131 -10.15 -6.65 -26.66
C SER A 131 -10.19 -6.81 -25.15
N ILE A 132 -10.66 -5.78 -24.44
CA ILE A 132 -10.89 -5.85 -23.00
C ILE A 132 -12.11 -6.75 -22.78
N VAL A 133 -11.92 -7.85 -22.05
CA VAL A 133 -12.98 -8.81 -21.69
C VAL A 133 -13.46 -8.65 -20.25
N GLY A 134 -12.79 -7.79 -19.49
CA GLY A 134 -13.11 -7.55 -18.08
C GLY A 134 -11.98 -6.81 -17.37
N ASN A 135 -12.06 -6.75 -16.05
CA ASN A 135 -11.06 -6.07 -15.23
C ASN A 135 -10.69 -6.91 -14.01
N MET A 136 -9.42 -6.90 -13.64
CA MET A 136 -8.88 -7.51 -12.43
C MET A 136 -8.53 -6.43 -11.43
N PHE A 137 -9.05 -6.57 -10.22
CA PHE A 137 -8.75 -5.74 -9.07
C PHE A 137 -7.82 -6.54 -8.17
N TYR A 138 -6.64 -5.99 -7.93
CA TYR A 138 -5.68 -6.52 -6.98
C TYR A 138 -5.72 -5.65 -5.73
N ILE A 139 -5.88 -6.29 -4.57
CA ILE A 139 -6.04 -5.66 -3.27
C ILE A 139 -5.01 -6.25 -2.32
N GLU A 140 -4.14 -5.45 -1.75
CA GLU A 140 -3.14 -5.89 -0.79
C GLU A 140 -3.34 -5.19 0.54
N ASP A 141 -3.29 -5.93 1.63
CA ASP A 141 -3.29 -5.33 2.96
C ASP A 141 -1.87 -4.91 3.33
N VAL A 142 -1.61 -3.61 3.29
CA VAL A 142 -0.30 -3.01 3.58
C VAL A 142 -0.28 -2.33 4.95
N THR A 143 -1.23 -2.64 5.83
CA THR A 143 -1.37 -1.99 7.14
C THR A 143 -0.07 -2.10 7.95
N GLU A 144 0.46 -3.31 8.12
CA GLU A 144 1.68 -3.55 8.90
C GLU A 144 2.89 -2.83 8.28
N LEU A 145 3.04 -2.92 6.96
CA LEU A 145 4.10 -2.23 6.22
C LEU A 145 4.05 -0.71 6.44
N ARG A 146 2.87 -0.09 6.31
CA ARG A 146 2.69 1.35 6.52
C ARG A 146 2.92 1.77 7.97
N GLU A 147 2.52 0.94 8.92
CA GLU A 147 2.81 1.17 10.33
C GLU A 147 4.31 1.14 10.63
N GLU A 148 5.04 0.17 10.07
CA GLU A 148 6.49 0.05 10.22
C GLU A 148 7.23 1.22 9.58
N GLU A 149 6.88 1.60 8.34
CA GLU A 149 7.41 2.78 7.66
C GLU A 149 7.19 4.06 8.50
N ALA A 150 6.00 4.20 9.10
CA ALA A 150 5.69 5.34 9.95
C ALA A 150 6.49 5.33 11.27
N ARG A 151 6.79 4.15 11.83
CA ARG A 151 7.64 4.02 13.02
C ARG A 151 9.09 4.38 12.70
N LEU A 152 9.62 3.88 11.57
CA LEU A 152 10.98 4.19 11.11
C LEU A 152 11.17 5.69 10.88
N LYS A 153 10.26 6.34 10.13
CA LYS A 153 10.32 7.79 9.89
C LYS A 153 10.30 8.61 11.18
N ARG A 154 9.52 8.19 12.19
CA ARG A 154 9.51 8.86 13.50
C ARG A 154 10.84 8.68 14.23
N ALA A 155 11.43 7.50 14.20
CA ALA A 155 12.72 7.23 14.82
C ALA A 155 13.84 8.07 14.19
N GLU A 156 13.88 8.15 12.85
CA GLU A 156 14.83 8.99 12.11
C GLU A 156 14.68 10.47 12.46
N GLY A 157 13.43 10.97 12.52
CA GLY A 157 13.16 12.34 12.93
C GLY A 157 13.63 12.65 14.36
N LEU A 158 13.42 11.73 15.30
CA LEU A 158 13.88 11.88 16.69
C LEU A 158 15.42 11.84 16.79
N ALA A 159 16.08 10.97 16.03
CA ALA A 159 17.54 10.90 15.99
C ALA A 159 18.15 12.18 15.42
N SER A 160 17.57 12.72 14.33
CA SER A 160 17.96 13.99 13.75
C SER A 160 17.81 15.15 14.74
N LEU A 161 16.65 15.26 15.40
CA LEU A 161 16.40 16.26 16.45
C LEU A 161 17.40 16.15 17.60
N THR A 162 17.73 14.93 18.04
CA THR A 162 18.69 14.71 19.12
C THR A 162 20.10 15.18 18.73
N THR A 163 20.51 14.90 17.49
CA THR A 163 21.81 15.33 16.95
C THR A 163 21.88 16.85 16.84
N MET A 164 20.82 17.49 16.33
CA MET A 164 20.73 18.95 16.27
C MET A 164 20.75 19.57 17.67
N ALA A 165 20.02 19.01 18.63
CA ALA A 165 20.00 19.49 20.01
C ALA A 165 21.38 19.38 20.67
N ALA A 166 22.12 18.29 20.42
CA ALA A 166 23.50 18.15 20.89
C ALA A 166 24.43 19.21 20.27
N GLY A 167 24.28 19.49 18.96
CA GLY A 167 25.00 20.57 18.28
C GLY A 167 24.69 21.94 18.88
N VAL A 168 23.41 22.29 19.03
CA VAL A 168 22.97 23.56 19.65
C VAL A 168 23.45 23.67 21.10
N ALA A 169 23.37 22.60 21.88
CA ALA A 169 23.89 22.58 23.24
C ALA A 169 25.40 22.84 23.28
N HIS A 170 26.16 22.27 22.34
CA HIS A 170 27.59 22.53 22.20
C HIS A 170 27.87 23.99 21.80
N GLU A 171 27.08 24.56 20.89
CA GLU A 171 27.20 25.95 20.46
C GLU A 171 26.81 26.95 21.56
N ILE A 172 25.87 26.62 22.45
CA ILE A 172 25.52 27.44 23.62
C ILE A 172 26.59 27.33 24.71
N LYS A 173 27.19 26.14 24.89
CA LYS A 173 28.23 25.92 25.90
C LYS A 173 29.49 26.74 25.61
N ASN A 174 29.83 26.96 24.35
CA ASN A 174 31.00 27.73 23.93
C ASN A 174 31.01 29.20 24.42
N PRO A 175 29.99 30.05 24.13
CA PRO A 175 29.95 31.42 24.62
C PRO A 175 29.79 31.50 26.14
N LEU A 176 29.06 30.56 26.76
CA LEU A 176 28.96 30.48 28.23
C LEU A 176 30.33 30.24 28.87
N ALA A 177 31.14 29.33 28.32
CA ALA A 177 32.50 29.09 28.78
C ALA A 177 33.36 30.36 28.63
N SER A 178 33.29 31.04 27.48
CA SER A 178 33.99 32.31 27.25
C SER A 178 33.59 33.41 28.25
N MET A 179 32.28 33.59 28.49
CA MET A 179 31.78 34.56 29.48
C MET A 179 32.24 34.22 30.90
N SER A 180 32.27 32.93 31.26
CA SER A 180 32.73 32.49 32.58
C SER A 180 34.22 32.80 32.80
N ILE A 181 35.07 32.61 31.77
CA ILE A 181 36.49 32.99 31.79
C ILE A 181 36.65 34.50 31.99
N HIS A 182 35.91 35.32 31.24
CA HIS A 182 35.95 36.78 31.37
C HIS A 182 35.57 37.25 32.78
N LEU A 183 34.49 36.71 33.35
CA LEU A 183 34.07 37.01 34.72
C LEU A 183 35.13 36.59 35.76
N GLN A 184 35.80 35.45 35.54
CA GLN A 184 36.87 34.99 36.43
C GLN A 184 38.10 35.90 36.37
N LEU A 185 38.47 36.40 35.19
CA LEU A 185 39.56 37.37 35.00
C LEU A 185 39.23 38.72 35.68
N MET A 186 38.03 39.25 35.46
CA MET A 186 37.57 40.47 36.13
C MET A 186 37.59 40.32 37.66
N ARG A 187 37.17 39.16 38.19
CA ARG A 187 37.20 38.89 39.63
C ARG A 187 38.63 38.89 40.19
N ARG A 188 39.60 38.33 39.46
CA ARG A 188 41.02 38.36 39.85
C ARG A 188 41.59 39.77 39.87
N GLN A 189 41.29 40.58 38.85
CA GLN A 189 41.70 41.99 38.81
C GLN A 189 41.14 42.77 40.01
N MET A 190 39.88 42.55 40.37
CA MET A 190 39.26 43.21 41.53
C MET A 190 39.82 42.74 42.88
N GLN A 191 40.33 41.51 42.98
CA GLN A 191 40.91 40.96 44.21
C GLN A 191 42.38 41.39 44.43
N GLY A 192 42.97 42.19 43.53
CA GLY A 192 44.31 42.72 43.69
C GLY A 192 45.43 41.72 43.39
N ASP A 193 45.12 40.55 42.80
CA ASP A 193 46.11 39.64 42.24
C ASP A 193 46.63 40.23 40.92
N CYS A 194 47.47 41.25 41.04
CA CYS A 194 48.11 41.92 39.91
C CYS A 194 49.40 41.16 39.55
N ALA A 195 49.34 40.24 38.59
CA ALA A 195 50.45 40.06 37.67
C ALA A 195 50.34 41.18 36.63
N SER A 196 51.48 41.78 36.27
CA SER A 196 51.62 43.13 35.70
C SER A 196 50.70 43.48 34.53
N ALA A 197 50.40 44.77 34.44
CA ALA A 197 49.56 45.42 33.41
C ALA A 197 50.09 45.31 31.96
N GLU A 198 51.16 44.57 31.69
CA GLU A 198 51.74 44.39 30.36
C GLU A 198 51.14 43.18 29.60
N ASP A 199 50.62 42.16 30.28
CA ASP A 199 50.01 40.96 29.64
C ASP A 199 48.58 41.20 29.10
N LEU A 200 47.92 42.27 29.55
CA LEU A 200 46.50 42.52 29.28
C LEU A 200 46.23 43.12 27.89
N THR A 201 47.23 43.77 27.28
CA THR A 201 47.11 44.39 25.96
C THR A 201 47.18 43.38 24.81
N GLU A 202 47.89 42.26 24.98
CA GLU A 202 48.00 41.23 23.93
C GLU A 202 46.74 40.37 23.80
N SER A 203 45.95 40.22 24.87
CA SER A 203 44.75 39.37 24.86
C SER A 203 43.53 40.00 24.17
N LEU A 204 43.57 41.30 23.88
CA LEU A 204 42.48 42.04 23.22
C LEU A 204 42.65 42.14 21.68
N GLU A 205 43.79 41.72 21.12
CA GLU A 205 44.07 41.81 19.68
C GLU A 205 43.73 40.53 18.88
N ILE A 206 43.19 39.47 19.50
CA ILE A 206 42.90 38.18 18.82
C ILE A 206 41.39 37.97 18.53
N LEU A 207 40.57 39.04 18.59
CA LEU A 207 39.22 39.04 18.00
C LEU A 207 39.26 39.44 16.52
#